data_AF-A0A6J4FN85-F1
#
_entry.id   AF-A0A6J4FN85-F1
#
_cell.length_a   1.000
_cell.length_b   1.000
_cell.length_c   1.000
_cell.angle_alpha   90.00
_cell.angle_beta   90.00
_cell.angle_gamma   90.00
#
_symmetry.space_group_name_H-M   'P 1'
#
loop_
_entity.id
_entity.type
_entity.pdbx_description
1 polymer ?
#
loop_
_entity_poly.entity_id
_entity_poly.type
_entity_poly.pdbx_seq_one_letter_code
_entity_poly.pdbx_strand_id
1 'polypeptide(L)'
;MALAAARSRAYTLLAAATAYPDEALWETLADGRFAAALAESMAEATGEPAVVAAPAGSLAELQAEYVAAFDLGRGGPGRSLHEGDHRPAETRPDLLVELAAFYRCFGLGTQHCTAGLDHLSVALEFMHFLAFHEAGGAAGSAPYRHAQRDFVARHLADWVPAVAAAHGESGFHGSVLAAAARLVAADAGRYETEPAAPGGVGAAG
;
A
#
# COMPACT_ATOMS: atom_id res chain seq x y z
N MET A 1 5.81 17.08 9.19
CA MET A 1 7.06 16.31 9.37
C MET A 1 6.81 15.02 10.16
N ALA A 2 6.46 15.06 11.45
CA ALA A 2 6.19 13.87 12.26
C ALA A 2 5.14 12.93 11.64
N LEU A 3 4.00 13.50 11.25
CA LEU A 3 2.92 12.76 10.60
C LEU A 3 3.30 12.06 9.27
N ALA A 4 4.08 12.74 8.42
CA ALA A 4 4.57 12.15 7.17
C ALA A 4 5.55 10.99 7.44
N ALA A 5 6.39 11.13 8.47
CA ALA A 5 7.28 10.06 8.91
C ALA A 5 6.48 8.85 9.46
N ALA A 6 5.41 9.08 10.21
CA ALA A 6 4.53 8.01 10.70
C ALA A 6 3.85 7.25 9.56
N ARG A 7 3.30 7.96 8.58
CA ARG A 7 2.73 7.37 7.35
C ARG A 7 3.76 6.55 6.60
N SER A 8 4.94 7.12 6.39
CA SER A 8 6.07 6.41 5.79
C SER A 8 6.36 5.09 6.49
N ARG A 9 6.44 5.07 7.83
CA ARG A 9 6.65 3.85 8.61
C ARG A 9 5.51 2.85 8.47
N ALA A 10 4.26 3.31 8.52
CA ALA A 10 3.09 2.46 8.36
C ALA A 10 3.04 1.82 6.96
N TYR A 11 3.31 2.60 5.91
CA TYR A 11 3.34 2.10 4.53
C TYR A 11 4.40 1.04 4.29
N THR A 12 5.63 1.21 4.79
CA THR A 12 6.67 0.18 4.61
C THR A 12 6.35 -1.13 5.34
N LEU A 13 5.77 -1.05 6.55
CA LEU A 13 5.33 -2.24 7.29
C LEU A 13 4.20 -2.98 6.55
N LEU A 14 3.22 -2.25 6.03
CA LEU A 14 2.12 -2.84 5.27
C LEU A 14 2.58 -3.36 3.90
N ALA A 15 3.54 -2.71 3.25
CA ALA A 15 4.17 -3.20 2.02
C ALA A 15 4.85 -4.56 2.26
N ALA A 16 5.63 -4.68 3.34
CA ALA A 16 6.25 -5.95 3.72
C ALA A 16 5.21 -7.05 4.03
N ALA A 17 4.15 -6.71 4.77
CA ALA A 17 3.12 -7.67 5.17
C ALA A 17 2.14 -8.08 4.07
N THR A 18 2.11 -7.33 2.95
CA THR A 18 1.33 -7.66 1.75
C THR A 18 2.17 -8.27 0.64
N ALA A 19 3.49 -8.31 0.79
CA ALA A 19 4.37 -9.09 -0.07
C ALA A 19 4.37 -10.58 0.36
N TYR A 20 4.95 -11.44 -0.48
CA TYR A 20 5.15 -12.84 -0.13
C TYR A 20 5.96 -12.95 1.19
N PRO A 21 5.46 -13.67 2.22
CA PRO A 21 6.12 -13.73 3.51
C PRO A 21 7.51 -14.35 3.42
N ASP A 22 8.52 -13.62 3.90
CA ASP A 22 9.90 -14.06 3.96
C ASP A 22 10.38 -14.25 5.42
N GLU A 23 11.63 -14.69 5.58
CA GLU A 23 12.24 -14.92 6.89
C GLU A 23 12.35 -13.63 7.72
N ALA A 24 12.64 -12.50 7.07
CA ALA A 24 12.82 -11.22 7.76
C ALA A 24 11.49 -10.73 8.36
N LEU A 25 10.39 -10.80 7.60
CA LEU A 25 9.06 -10.52 8.12
C LEU A 25 8.71 -11.49 9.25
N TRP A 26 8.93 -12.80 9.04
CA TRP A 26 8.62 -13.83 10.03
C TRP A 26 9.27 -13.60 11.39
N GLU A 27 10.56 -13.24 11.42
CA GLU A 27 11.28 -12.95 12.65
C GLU A 27 10.61 -11.82 13.46
N THR A 28 10.13 -10.78 12.78
CA THR A 28 9.43 -9.65 13.42
C THR A 28 8.00 -9.97 13.85
N LEU A 29 7.36 -10.93 13.19
CA LEU A 29 6.03 -11.42 13.56
C LEU A 29 6.12 -12.31 14.80
N ALA A 30 7.12 -13.20 14.85
CA ALA A 30 7.29 -14.19 15.91
C ALA A 30 7.53 -13.56 17.30
N ASP A 31 8.21 -12.42 17.37
CA ASP A 31 8.47 -11.71 18.63
C ASP A 31 7.58 -10.48 18.86
N GLY A 32 6.59 -10.25 17.98
CA GLY A 32 5.60 -9.19 18.11
C GLY A 32 6.10 -7.79 17.76
N ARG A 33 7.37 -7.61 17.34
CA ARG A 33 7.90 -6.30 16.93
C ARG A 33 7.11 -5.68 15.78
N PHE A 34 6.67 -6.49 14.82
CA PHE A 34 5.85 -6.02 13.71
C PHE A 34 4.55 -5.37 14.19
N ALA A 35 3.80 -6.09 15.04
CA ALA A 35 2.50 -5.63 15.54
C ALA A 35 2.64 -4.34 16.36
N ALA A 36 3.68 -4.26 17.22
CA ALA A 36 3.97 -3.05 17.99
C ALA A 36 4.31 -1.85 17.10
N ALA A 37 5.22 -2.04 16.13
CA ALA A 37 5.65 -0.98 15.22
C ALA A 37 4.52 -0.46 14.33
N LEU A 38 3.65 -1.37 13.86
CA LEU A 38 2.49 -1.00 13.05
C LEU A 38 1.43 -0.29 13.89
N ALA A 39 1.16 -0.76 15.11
CA ALA A 39 0.22 -0.12 16.01
C ALA A 39 0.63 1.32 16.34
N GLU A 40 1.90 1.54 16.68
CA GLU A 40 2.46 2.87 16.94
C GLU A 40 2.39 3.79 15.71
N SER A 41 2.83 3.28 14.54
CA SER A 41 2.85 4.07 13.31
C SER A 41 1.44 4.44 12.85
N MET A 42 0.47 3.52 12.99
CA MET A 42 -0.94 3.77 12.66
C MET A 42 -1.58 4.75 13.65
N ALA A 43 -1.31 4.62 14.96
CA ALA A 43 -1.80 5.57 15.95
C ALA A 43 -1.36 7.01 15.65
N GLU A 44 -0.10 7.22 15.25
CA GLU A 44 0.38 8.54 14.87
C GLU A 44 -0.16 9.00 13.50
N ALA A 45 -0.28 8.09 12.52
CA ALA A 45 -0.71 8.42 11.16
C ALA A 45 -2.22 8.70 11.02
N THR A 46 -3.05 7.92 11.73
CA THR A 46 -4.51 7.89 11.59
C THR A 46 -5.25 8.26 12.87
N GLY A 47 -4.56 8.44 13.99
CA GLY A 47 -5.17 8.70 15.31
C GLY A 47 -5.60 7.43 16.06
N GLU A 48 -5.49 6.25 15.44
CA GLU A 48 -5.90 4.98 16.02
C GLU A 48 -4.88 3.88 15.73
N PRO A 49 -4.48 3.08 16.74
CA PRO A 49 -3.57 1.96 16.50
C PRO A 49 -4.22 0.90 15.60
N ALA A 50 -3.41 0.17 14.84
CA ALA A 50 -3.86 -1.05 14.17
C ALA A 50 -3.73 -2.24 15.12
N VAL A 51 -4.71 -3.14 15.05
CA VAL A 51 -4.65 -4.44 15.71
C VAL A 51 -4.47 -5.48 14.61
N VAL A 52 -3.32 -6.15 14.62
CA VAL A 52 -3.01 -7.21 13.66
C VAL A 52 -2.92 -8.54 14.41
N ALA A 53 -3.62 -9.54 13.90
CA ALA A 53 -3.57 -10.88 14.45
C ALA A 53 -2.19 -11.50 14.17
N ALA A 54 -1.59 -12.17 15.15
CA ALA A 54 -0.39 -12.95 14.89
C ALA A 54 -0.72 -14.10 13.91
N PRO A 55 0.19 -14.41 12.97
CA PRO A 55 0.04 -15.61 12.14
C PRO A 55 0.08 -16.85 13.03
N ALA A 56 -0.70 -17.86 12.68
CA ALA A 56 -0.66 -19.15 13.37
C ALA A 56 0.44 -20.03 12.76
N GLY A 57 1.03 -20.91 13.57
CA GLY A 57 1.93 -21.96 13.09
C GLY A 57 3.32 -21.46 12.70
N SER A 58 3.73 -21.76 11.46
CA SER A 58 5.08 -21.58 10.92
C SER A 58 5.10 -20.68 9.68
N LEU A 59 6.29 -20.20 9.29
CA LEU A 59 6.47 -19.44 8.04
C LEU A 59 5.94 -20.20 6.82
N ALA A 60 6.17 -21.51 6.74
CA ALA A 60 5.68 -22.33 5.63
C ALA A 60 4.14 -22.37 5.56
N GLU A 61 3.46 -22.40 6.71
CA GLU A 61 2.01 -22.33 6.77
C GLU A 61 1.50 -20.95 6.36
N LEU A 62 2.14 -19.87 6.84
CA LEU A 62 1.81 -18.50 6.44
C LEU A 62 2.01 -18.27 4.92
N GLN A 63 3.08 -18.81 4.35
CA GLN A 63 3.33 -18.78 2.91
C GLN A 63 2.27 -19.55 2.12
N ALA A 64 1.86 -20.71 2.62
CA ALA A 64 0.79 -21.50 2.01
C ALA A 64 -0.57 -20.77 2.07
N GLU A 65 -0.87 -20.12 3.20
CA GLU A 65 -2.04 -19.26 3.36
C GLU A 65 -2.03 -18.09 2.37
N TYR A 66 -0.89 -17.41 2.21
CA TYR A 66 -0.71 -16.32 1.25
C TYR A 66 -1.02 -16.79 -0.18
N VAL A 67 -0.38 -17.86 -0.64
CA VAL A 67 -0.55 -18.39 -2.00
C VAL A 67 -2.00 -18.84 -2.24
N ALA A 68 -2.62 -19.46 -1.23
CA ALA A 68 -4.03 -19.85 -1.32
C ALA A 68 -4.96 -18.64 -1.40
N ALA A 69 -4.69 -17.59 -0.62
CA ALA A 69 -5.53 -16.40 -0.58
C ALA A 69 -5.43 -15.55 -1.87
N PHE A 70 -4.22 -15.38 -2.40
CA PHE A 70 -3.92 -14.35 -3.39
C PHE A 70 -3.57 -14.87 -4.78
N ASP A 71 -2.81 -15.97 -4.89
CA ASP A 71 -2.24 -16.40 -6.18
C ASP A 71 -3.05 -17.51 -6.86
N LEU A 72 -3.66 -18.41 -6.08
CA LEU A 72 -4.38 -19.58 -6.62
C LEU A 72 -5.86 -19.31 -6.89
N GLY A 73 -6.34 -18.08 -6.69
CA GLY A 73 -7.76 -17.73 -6.81
C GLY A 73 -8.68 -18.47 -5.82
N ARG A 74 -8.10 -19.21 -4.85
CA ARG A 74 -8.85 -19.99 -3.85
C ARG A 74 -9.44 -19.11 -2.74
N GLY A 75 -8.99 -17.86 -2.64
CA GLY A 75 -9.62 -16.86 -1.79
C GLY A 75 -11.06 -16.51 -2.23
N GLY A 76 -11.41 -16.71 -3.50
CA GLY A 76 -12.66 -16.23 -4.07
C GLY A 76 -12.51 -14.88 -4.79
N PRO A 77 -13.58 -14.41 -5.47
CA PRO A 77 -13.54 -13.19 -6.26
C PRO A 77 -13.19 -11.97 -5.41
N GLY A 78 -12.43 -11.02 -5.98
CA GLY A 78 -12.13 -9.75 -5.32
C GLY A 78 -11.06 -9.81 -4.23
N ARG A 79 -10.24 -10.88 -4.17
CA ARG A 79 -9.15 -10.99 -3.19
C ARG A 79 -7.75 -10.86 -3.78
N SER A 80 -7.59 -10.73 -5.10
CA SER A 80 -6.28 -10.50 -5.71
C SER A 80 -5.61 -9.24 -5.14
N LEU A 81 -4.29 -9.28 -5.01
CA LEU A 81 -3.48 -8.11 -4.64
C LEU A 81 -3.00 -7.31 -5.85
N HIS A 82 -3.46 -7.64 -7.06
CA HIS A 82 -3.18 -6.88 -8.27
C HIS A 82 -4.32 -5.94 -8.61
N GLU A 83 -4.02 -4.66 -8.75
CA GLU A 83 -5.00 -3.62 -9.13
C GLU A 83 -5.72 -3.96 -10.45
N GLY A 84 -5.01 -4.52 -11.43
CA GLY A 84 -5.60 -4.87 -12.73
C GLY A 84 -6.77 -5.85 -12.64
N ASP A 85 -6.82 -6.69 -11.60
CA ASP A 85 -7.92 -7.64 -11.40
C ASP A 85 -9.18 -6.98 -10.83
N HIS A 86 -9.08 -5.71 -10.39
CA HIS A 86 -10.18 -4.90 -9.85
C HIS A 86 -10.62 -3.78 -10.80
N ARG A 87 -9.99 -3.66 -11.98
CA ARG A 87 -10.30 -2.64 -12.99
C ARG A 87 -10.93 -3.24 -14.25
N PRO A 88 -12.22 -3.62 -14.24
CA PRO A 88 -12.86 -4.30 -15.38
C PRO A 88 -13.00 -3.41 -16.63
N ALA A 89 -12.90 -2.09 -16.49
CA ALA A 89 -13.08 -1.12 -17.58
C ALA A 89 -11.78 -0.75 -18.31
N GLU A 90 -10.61 -1.08 -17.75
CA GLU A 90 -9.30 -0.70 -18.27
C GLU A 90 -8.48 -1.95 -18.60
N THR A 91 -7.63 -1.89 -19.63
CA THR A 91 -6.76 -3.02 -19.94
C THR A 91 -5.55 -3.02 -19.02
N ARG A 92 -5.14 -4.21 -18.55
CA ARG A 92 -3.95 -4.35 -17.69
C ARG A 92 -2.66 -3.75 -18.31
N PRO A 93 -2.39 -3.87 -19.63
CA PRO A 93 -1.24 -3.18 -20.23
C PRO A 93 -1.27 -1.66 -20.09
N ASP A 94 -2.42 -1.00 -20.29
CA ASP A 94 -2.55 0.45 -20.16
C ASP A 94 -2.28 0.89 -18.71
N LEU A 95 -2.86 0.17 -17.74
CA LEU A 95 -2.60 0.36 -16.31
C LEU A 95 -1.10 0.27 -15.99
N LEU A 96 -0.42 -0.76 -16.50
CA LEU A 96 1.01 -0.97 -16.23
C LEU A 96 1.87 0.14 -16.85
N VAL A 97 1.48 0.69 -18.01
CA VAL A 97 2.16 1.85 -18.63
C VAL A 97 1.99 3.09 -17.76
N GLU A 98 0.79 3.33 -17.23
CA GLU A 98 0.48 4.43 -16.31
C GLU A 98 1.29 4.31 -15.01
N LEU A 99 1.26 3.16 -14.34
CA LEU A 99 2.01 2.91 -13.11
C LEU A 99 3.52 3.08 -13.33
N ALA A 100 4.05 2.57 -14.44
CA ALA A 100 5.45 2.76 -14.78
C ALA A 100 5.80 4.25 -15.01
N ALA A 101 4.86 5.06 -15.53
CA ALA A 101 5.06 6.49 -15.65
C ALA A 101 5.09 7.19 -14.28
N PHE A 102 4.19 6.82 -13.36
CA PHE A 102 4.22 7.30 -11.97
C PHE A 102 5.58 7.04 -11.31
N TYR A 103 6.08 5.81 -11.37
CA TYR A 103 7.36 5.46 -10.75
C TYR A 103 8.53 6.20 -11.41
N ARG A 104 8.56 6.31 -12.75
CA ARG A 104 9.61 7.04 -13.47
C ARG A 104 9.66 8.52 -13.16
N CYS A 105 8.53 9.18 -12.89
CA CYS A 105 8.50 10.60 -12.49
C CYS A 105 9.34 10.88 -11.24
N PHE A 106 9.55 9.85 -10.40
CA PHE A 106 10.36 9.92 -9.19
C PHE A 106 11.73 9.25 -9.32
N GLY A 107 12.15 8.91 -10.54
CA GLY A 107 13.44 8.29 -10.81
C GLY A 107 13.52 6.80 -10.42
N LEU A 108 12.39 6.15 -10.17
CA LEU A 108 12.34 4.74 -9.81
C LEU A 108 12.33 3.85 -11.06
N GLY A 109 13.17 2.81 -11.04
CA GLY A 109 13.24 1.81 -12.11
C GLY A 109 12.25 0.68 -11.89
N THR A 110 11.62 0.20 -12.97
CA THR A 110 10.60 -0.86 -12.92
C THR A 110 11.11 -2.22 -13.42
N GLN A 111 12.31 -2.24 -14.01
CA GLN A 111 12.88 -3.40 -14.72
C GLN A 111 13.15 -4.64 -13.85
N HIS A 112 13.15 -4.54 -12.53
CA HIS A 112 13.43 -5.64 -11.60
C HIS A 112 12.26 -5.93 -10.66
N CYS A 113 11.09 -5.34 -10.92
CA CYS A 113 9.89 -5.55 -10.12
C CYS A 113 9.27 -6.91 -10.47
N THR A 114 9.61 -7.94 -9.69
CA THR A 114 9.13 -9.32 -9.89
C THR A 114 7.69 -9.53 -9.45
N ALA A 115 7.22 -8.76 -8.46
CA ALA A 115 5.85 -8.82 -7.97
C ALA A 115 4.81 -8.26 -8.97
N GLY A 116 5.25 -7.53 -9.99
CA GLY A 116 4.37 -6.77 -10.90
C GLY A 116 4.05 -5.37 -10.39
N LEU A 117 3.97 -4.40 -11.32
CA LEU A 117 3.86 -2.98 -10.97
C LEU A 117 2.52 -2.60 -10.33
N ASP A 118 1.50 -3.41 -10.58
CA ASP A 118 0.13 -3.27 -10.09
C ASP A 118 -0.12 -4.03 -8.78
N HIS A 119 0.91 -4.66 -8.21
CA HIS A 119 0.80 -5.38 -6.94
C HIS A 119 0.71 -4.42 -5.75
N LEU A 120 -0.13 -4.74 -4.76
CA LEU A 120 -0.39 -3.89 -3.59
C LEU A 120 0.90 -3.52 -2.84
N SER A 121 1.78 -4.49 -2.60
CA SER A 121 3.04 -4.23 -1.88
C SER A 121 3.91 -3.17 -2.57
N VAL A 122 3.96 -3.17 -3.92
CA VAL A 122 4.73 -2.21 -4.72
C VAL A 122 4.08 -0.82 -4.63
N ALA A 123 2.75 -0.76 -4.71
CA ALA A 123 2.02 0.48 -4.56
C ALA A 123 2.18 1.10 -3.15
N LEU A 124 2.17 0.28 -2.10
CA LEU A 124 2.41 0.72 -0.72
C LEU A 124 3.87 1.12 -0.48
N GLU A 125 4.84 0.44 -1.10
CA GLU A 125 6.26 0.83 -1.07
C GLU A 125 6.47 2.19 -1.76
N PHE A 126 5.78 2.44 -2.86
CA PHE A 126 5.79 3.75 -3.50
C PHE A 126 5.19 4.84 -2.60
N MET A 127 4.07 4.56 -1.92
CA MET A 127 3.50 5.49 -0.93
C MET A 127 4.45 5.76 0.24
N HIS A 128 5.18 4.74 0.70
CA HIS A 128 6.28 4.90 1.66
C HIS A 128 7.34 5.87 1.13
N PHE A 129 7.84 5.64 -0.08
CA PHE A 129 8.84 6.50 -0.72
C PHE A 129 8.40 7.97 -0.75
N LEU A 130 7.16 8.24 -1.20
CA LEU A 130 6.65 9.60 -1.27
C LEU A 130 6.52 10.25 0.13
N ALA A 131 5.97 9.53 1.10
CA ALA A 131 5.81 10.02 2.48
C ALA A 131 7.16 10.24 3.18
N PHE A 132 8.15 9.39 2.91
CA PHE A 132 9.51 9.52 3.43
C PHE A 132 10.16 10.81 2.91
N HIS A 133 10.07 11.06 1.60
CA HIS A 133 10.60 12.28 1.00
C HIS A 133 9.84 13.54 1.42
N GLU A 134 8.53 13.46 1.65
CA GLU A 134 7.76 14.54 2.27
C GLU A 134 8.29 14.88 3.67
N ALA A 135 8.60 13.86 4.49
CA ALA A 135 9.14 14.05 5.84
C ALA A 135 10.55 14.67 5.85
N GLY A 136 11.34 14.47 4.78
CA GLY A 136 12.71 15.00 4.64
C GLY A 136 12.82 16.52 4.51
N GLY A 137 11.72 17.26 4.32
CA GLY A 137 11.60 18.66 4.74
C GLY A 137 12.39 19.75 4.00
N ALA A 138 12.98 19.52 2.82
CA ALA A 138 13.44 20.64 1.98
C ALA A 138 12.24 21.29 1.23
N ALA A 139 12.43 22.47 0.65
CA ALA A 139 11.44 23.30 -0.06
C ALA A 139 10.68 22.65 -1.24
N GLY A 140 10.74 21.32 -1.38
CA GLY A 140 10.12 20.49 -2.41
C GLY A 140 9.23 19.36 -1.86
N SER A 141 8.57 19.51 -0.69
CA SER A 141 7.63 18.49 -0.18
C SER A 141 6.29 18.46 -0.94
N ALA A 142 5.93 19.55 -1.63
CA ALA A 142 4.64 19.68 -2.31
C ALA A 142 4.47 18.69 -3.50
N PRO A 143 5.46 18.49 -4.40
CA PRO A 143 5.39 17.44 -5.42
C PRO A 143 5.08 16.05 -4.86
N TYR A 144 5.70 15.68 -3.73
CA TYR A 144 5.44 14.39 -3.08
C TYR A 144 4.03 14.32 -2.52
N ARG A 145 3.50 15.39 -1.90
CA ARG A 145 2.10 15.41 -1.44
C ARG A 145 1.10 15.32 -2.59
N HIS A 146 1.31 16.07 -3.67
CA HIS A 146 0.45 16.00 -4.85
C HIS A 146 0.44 14.60 -5.46
N ALA A 147 1.60 13.97 -5.59
CA ALA A 147 1.67 12.60 -6.10
C ALA A 147 1.03 11.58 -5.16
N GLN A 148 1.15 11.74 -3.83
CA GLN A 148 0.46 10.88 -2.87
C GLN A 148 -1.05 10.99 -3.02
N ARG A 149 -1.59 12.20 -3.15
CA ARG A 149 -3.01 12.44 -3.42
C ARG A 149 -3.45 11.75 -4.69
N ASP A 150 -2.78 12.05 -5.80
CA ASP A 150 -3.18 11.59 -7.12
C ASP A 150 -3.04 10.06 -7.21
N PHE A 151 -2.01 9.48 -6.61
CA PHE A 151 -1.80 8.04 -6.58
C PHE A 151 -2.83 7.33 -5.68
N VAL A 152 -3.15 7.86 -4.50
CA VAL A 152 -4.22 7.29 -3.66
C VAL A 152 -5.56 7.33 -4.39
N ALA A 153 -5.93 8.49 -4.93
CA ALA A 153 -7.22 8.68 -5.59
C ALA A 153 -7.39 7.79 -6.82
N ARG A 154 -6.32 7.59 -7.60
CA ARG A 154 -6.37 6.77 -8.81
C ARG A 154 -6.14 5.29 -8.53
N HIS A 155 -5.15 4.95 -7.70
CA HIS A 155 -4.57 3.60 -7.65
C HIS A 155 -4.83 2.81 -6.37
N LEU A 156 -5.47 3.39 -5.35
CA LEU A 156 -5.68 2.68 -4.08
C LEU A 156 -7.08 2.83 -3.50
N ALA A 157 -7.67 4.02 -3.59
CA ALA A 157 -8.91 4.37 -2.89
C ALA A 157 -10.11 3.48 -3.28
N ASP A 158 -10.18 3.07 -4.55
CA ASP A 158 -11.33 2.32 -5.06
C ASP A 158 -11.29 0.83 -4.69
N TRP A 159 -10.12 0.19 -4.76
CA TRP A 159 -10.02 -1.27 -4.70
C TRP A 159 -9.42 -1.82 -3.40
N VAL A 160 -8.55 -1.08 -2.71
CA VAL A 160 -7.93 -1.56 -1.46
C VAL A 160 -8.99 -1.79 -0.37
N PRO A 161 -9.96 -0.88 -0.14
CA PRO A 161 -11.06 -1.16 0.80
C PRO A 161 -11.93 -2.34 0.37
N ALA A 162 -12.15 -2.53 -0.94
CA ALA A 162 -12.95 -3.64 -1.46
C ALA A 162 -12.26 -4.99 -1.21
N VAL A 163 -10.95 -5.09 -1.44
CA VAL A 163 -10.14 -6.28 -1.12
C VAL A 163 -10.16 -6.58 0.37
N ALA A 164 -9.99 -5.56 1.21
CA ALA A 164 -10.05 -5.74 2.67
C ALA A 164 -11.42 -6.27 3.10
N ALA A 165 -12.51 -5.71 2.58
CA ALA A 165 -13.86 -6.18 2.86
C ALA A 165 -14.11 -7.61 2.38
N ALA A 166 -13.61 -7.98 1.18
CA ALA A 166 -13.74 -9.32 0.63
C ALA A 166 -12.95 -10.38 1.42
N HIS A 167 -11.84 -9.99 2.04
CA HIS A 167 -11.02 -10.88 2.87
C HIS A 167 -11.55 -11.00 4.31
N GLY A 168 -12.16 -9.93 4.83
CA GLY A 168 -12.52 -9.80 6.24
C GLY A 168 -11.32 -9.47 7.13
N GLU A 169 -11.57 -9.23 8.42
CA GLU A 169 -10.52 -8.79 9.37
C GLU A 169 -9.89 -9.93 10.18
N SER A 170 -10.34 -11.17 9.99
CA SER A 170 -9.83 -12.32 10.72
C SER A 170 -8.47 -12.79 10.18
N GLY A 171 -7.62 -13.28 11.10
CA GLY A 171 -6.28 -13.75 10.76
C GLY A 171 -5.31 -12.63 10.37
N PHE A 172 -4.07 -13.01 10.10
CA PHE A 172 -2.99 -12.06 9.83
C PHE A 172 -3.27 -11.23 8.58
N HIS A 173 -3.51 -11.89 7.43
CA HIS A 173 -3.73 -11.19 6.16
C HIS A 173 -4.97 -10.28 6.18
N GLY A 174 -6.08 -10.73 6.78
CA GLY A 174 -7.28 -9.93 6.90
C GLY A 174 -7.08 -8.64 7.70
N SER A 175 -6.46 -8.76 8.89
CA SER A 175 -6.17 -7.60 9.73
C SER A 175 -5.11 -6.65 9.13
N VAL A 176 -4.14 -7.16 8.38
CA VAL A 176 -3.19 -6.34 7.59
C VAL A 176 -3.90 -5.56 6.49
N LEU A 177 -4.79 -6.19 5.72
CA LEU A 177 -5.56 -5.52 4.66
C LEU A 177 -6.50 -4.46 5.21
N ALA A 178 -7.14 -4.73 6.36
CA ALA A 178 -7.96 -3.74 7.06
C ALA A 178 -7.13 -2.52 7.49
N ALA A 179 -5.92 -2.73 8.02
CA ALA A 179 -5.01 -1.65 8.38
C ALA A 179 -4.56 -0.84 7.15
N ALA A 180 -4.28 -1.50 6.01
CA ALA A 180 -3.95 -0.83 4.76
C ALA A 180 -5.11 0.02 4.22
N ALA A 181 -6.33 -0.52 4.20
CA ALA A 181 -7.52 0.22 3.79
C ALA A 181 -7.76 1.46 4.66
N ARG A 182 -7.57 1.34 5.98
CA ARG A 182 -7.71 2.47 6.90
C ARG A 182 -6.64 3.54 6.67
N LEU A 183 -5.38 3.16 6.41
CA LEU A 183 -4.32 4.12 6.10
C LEU A 183 -4.60 4.86 4.77
N VAL A 184 -5.02 4.13 3.74
CA VAL A 184 -5.42 4.70 2.44
C VAL A 184 -6.58 5.67 2.59
N ALA A 185 -7.61 5.31 3.36
CA ALA A 185 -8.76 6.19 3.61
C ALA A 185 -8.37 7.46 4.40
N ALA A 186 -7.53 7.30 5.43
CA ALA A 186 -7.01 8.44 6.20
C ALA A 186 -6.23 9.41 5.30
N ASP A 187 -5.50 8.91 4.31
CA ASP A 187 -4.76 9.74 3.37
C ASP A 187 -5.63 10.37 2.29
N ALA A 188 -6.63 9.66 1.76
CA ALA A 188 -7.60 10.27 0.84
C ALA A 188 -8.28 11.49 1.49
N GLY A 189 -8.74 11.35 2.74
CA GLY A 189 -9.40 12.42 3.48
C GLY A 189 -8.51 13.63 3.80
N ARG A 190 -7.18 13.48 3.79
CA ARG A 190 -6.26 14.63 3.99
C ARG A 190 -6.36 15.63 2.86
N TYR A 191 -6.58 15.16 1.65
CA TYR A 191 -6.49 15.99 0.46
C TYR A 191 -7.84 16.56 0.00
N GLU A 192 -8.96 16.06 0.52
CA GLU A 192 -10.29 16.65 0.30
C GLU A 192 -10.40 18.10 0.85
N THR A 193 -9.51 18.46 1.77
CA THR A 193 -9.45 19.79 2.39
C THR A 193 -8.48 20.76 1.70
N GLU A 194 -7.71 20.31 0.69
CA GLU A 194 -6.74 21.14 -0.02
C GLU A 194 -7.32 21.54 -1.40
N PRO A 195 -7.37 22.84 -1.75
CA PRO A 195 -7.92 23.26 -3.05
C PRO A 195 -7.13 22.60 -4.18
N ALA A 196 -7.85 22.12 -5.21
CA ALA A 196 -7.23 21.51 -6.38
C ALA A 196 -6.13 22.41 -6.93
N ALA A 197 -4.91 21.89 -7.03
CA ALA A 197 -3.82 22.58 -7.71
C ALA A 197 -4.25 22.85 -9.16
N PRO A 198 -3.97 24.04 -9.73
CA PRO A 198 -4.27 24.31 -11.13
C PRO A 198 -3.58 23.24 -11.99
N GLY A 199 -4.37 22.54 -12.80
CA GLY A 199 -3.98 21.34 -13.53
C GLY A 199 -2.62 21.48 -14.21
N GLY A 200 -1.71 20.55 -13.89
CA GLY A 200 -0.43 20.41 -14.56
C GLY A 200 -0.63 20.14 -16.04
N VAL A 201 -0.35 21.18 -16.83
CA VAL A 201 0.06 21.21 -18.24
C VAL A 201 -0.26 19.96 -19.05
N GLY A 202 -1.25 20.10 -19.93
CA GLY A 202 -1.52 19.16 -21.01
C GLY A 202 -0.25 18.86 -21.80
N ALA A 203 -0.06 17.56 -22.08
CA ALA A 203 0.93 17.10 -23.03
C ALA A 203 0.63 17.74 -24.40
N ALA A 204 1.45 18.71 -24.79
CA ALA A 204 1.66 19.08 -26.17
C ALA A 204 2.99 18.45 -26.60
N GLY A 205 2.90 17.49 -27.51
CA GLY A 205 4.01 16.78 -28.14
C GLY A 205 3.48 15.79 -29.16
#